data_AF-A0A9W9S9X6-F1
#
_entry.id   AF-A0A9W9S9X6-F1
#
_cell.length_a   1.000
_cell.length_b   1.000
_cell.length_c   1.000
_cell.angle_alpha   90.00
_cell.angle_beta   90.00
_cell.angle_gamma   90.00
#
_symmetry.space_group_name_H-M   'P 1'
#
loop_
_entity.id
_entity.type
_entity.pdbx_description
1 polymer ?
#
loop_
_entity_poly.entity_id
_entity_poly.type
_entity_poly.pdbx_seq_one_letter_code
_entity_poly.pdbx_strand_id
1 'polypeptide(L)'
;MAFNGSANISTDDVPDRSELFWRSEFKDFPATVIPVLPLLYKQSTLETLKHNIDLACGELDSVSASAALALAWGLVLSQYTGIDDVFFFFGLGLKLESIEPSNKLIVLPFRLLVDPQELVTDAFCNTETKITDGSTFEVSSSQELSNFGGEIAAACQYMNILNIRQGQQKRPGGLQSTDTRKFPLVLNCETRTNGVDMESLADPSAICIELTRMRLH
;
A
#
# COMPACT_ATOMS: atom_id res chain seq x y z
N MET A 1 -40.20 -41.97 -15.67
CA MET A 1 -38.96 -41.38 -16.21
C MET A 1 -39.29 -40.02 -16.79
N ALA A 2 -38.93 -38.95 -16.08
CA ALA A 2 -38.81 -37.60 -16.62
C ALA A 2 -37.87 -36.84 -15.67
N PHE A 3 -36.62 -36.65 -16.10
CA PHE A 3 -35.67 -35.77 -15.43
C PHE A 3 -35.91 -34.36 -15.96
N ASN A 4 -36.51 -33.48 -15.14
CA ASN A 4 -36.42 -32.04 -15.35
C ASN A 4 -35.18 -31.55 -14.58
N GLY A 5 -34.06 -31.49 -15.28
CA GLY A 5 -32.88 -30.77 -14.81
C GLY A 5 -33.03 -29.30 -15.17
N SER A 6 -33.61 -28.51 -14.27
CA SER A 6 -33.49 -27.05 -14.32
C SER A 6 -32.05 -26.70 -13.97
N ALA A 7 -31.26 -26.28 -14.95
CA ALA A 7 -29.96 -25.67 -14.70
C ALA A 7 -30.20 -24.34 -13.97
N ASN A 8 -30.01 -24.34 -12.65
CA ASN A 8 -29.85 -23.12 -11.87
C ASN A 8 -28.50 -22.50 -12.28
N ILE A 9 -28.53 -21.54 -13.20
CA ILE A 9 -27.41 -20.62 -13.39
C ILE A 9 -27.48 -19.67 -12.19
N SER A 10 -26.66 -19.94 -11.17
CA SER A 10 -26.50 -19.02 -10.04
C SER A 10 -25.93 -17.71 -10.60
N THR A 11 -26.56 -16.59 -10.27
CA THR A 11 -26.10 -15.23 -10.59
C THR A 11 -24.83 -14.82 -9.81
N ASP A 12 -24.15 -15.77 -9.18
CA ASP A 12 -23.00 -15.54 -8.29
C ASP A 12 -21.63 -15.64 -8.99
N ASP A 13 -21.58 -15.89 -10.30
CA ASP A 13 -20.33 -16.14 -11.05
C ASP A 13 -19.89 -14.96 -11.95
N VAL A 14 -20.55 -13.80 -11.84
CA VAL A 14 -20.14 -12.59 -12.57
C VAL A 14 -19.40 -11.64 -11.62
N PRO A 15 -18.10 -11.39 -11.84
CA PRO A 15 -17.33 -10.43 -11.05
C PRO A 15 -18.00 -9.05 -11.04
N ASP A 16 -18.06 -8.42 -9.86
CA ASP A 16 -18.52 -7.04 -9.76
C ASP A 16 -17.48 -6.05 -10.35
N ARG A 17 -17.83 -4.76 -10.40
CA ARG A 17 -16.93 -3.74 -10.97
C ARG A 17 -15.61 -3.60 -10.19
N SER A 18 -15.62 -3.83 -8.89
CA SER A 18 -14.43 -3.77 -8.04
C SER A 18 -13.51 -4.95 -8.34
N GLU A 19 -14.07 -6.15 -8.41
CA GLU A 19 -13.31 -7.35 -8.75
C GLU A 19 -12.72 -7.24 -10.17
N LEU A 20 -13.49 -6.76 -11.15
CA LEU A 20 -12.97 -6.54 -12.51
C LEU A 20 -11.80 -5.54 -12.53
N PHE A 21 -11.92 -4.43 -11.80
CA PHE A 21 -10.85 -3.45 -11.67
C PHE A 21 -9.59 -4.07 -11.06
N TRP A 22 -9.71 -4.72 -9.91
CA TRP A 22 -8.56 -5.35 -9.24
C TRP A 22 -7.94 -6.48 -10.06
N ARG A 23 -8.74 -7.29 -10.76
CA ARG A 23 -8.21 -8.29 -11.70
C ARG A 23 -7.41 -7.67 -12.83
N SER A 24 -7.77 -6.48 -13.30
CA SER A 24 -6.98 -5.77 -14.31
C SER A 24 -5.67 -5.21 -13.75
N GLU A 25 -5.69 -4.66 -12.53
CA GLU A 25 -4.52 -4.11 -11.85
C GLU A 25 -3.45 -5.17 -11.52
N PHE A 26 -3.90 -6.37 -11.15
CA PHE A 26 -3.02 -7.48 -10.77
C PHE A 26 -2.71 -8.44 -11.91
N LYS A 27 -3.17 -8.15 -13.14
CA LYS A 27 -2.92 -9.01 -14.28
C LYS A 27 -1.41 -9.22 -14.49
N ASP A 28 -1.00 -10.46 -14.64
CA ASP A 28 0.40 -10.85 -14.87
C ASP A 28 1.32 -10.43 -13.69
N PHE A 29 0.76 -10.26 -12.49
CA PHE A 29 1.55 -9.86 -11.31
C PHE A 29 2.53 -10.99 -10.91
N PRO A 30 3.84 -10.70 -10.80
CA PRO A 30 4.81 -11.70 -10.41
C PRO A 30 4.55 -12.10 -8.96
N ALA A 31 4.22 -13.37 -8.73
CA ALA A 31 3.95 -13.93 -7.40
C ALA A 31 5.19 -13.96 -6.46
N THR A 32 6.28 -13.28 -6.80
CA THR A 32 7.45 -13.15 -5.93
C THR A 32 7.15 -12.07 -4.92
N VAL A 33 7.04 -12.45 -3.64
CA VAL A 33 6.69 -11.56 -2.54
C VAL A 33 7.95 -11.11 -1.82
N ILE A 34 8.09 -9.80 -1.58
CA ILE A 34 9.25 -9.23 -0.89
C ILE A 34 8.78 -8.37 0.30
N PRO A 35 9.40 -8.50 1.48
CA PRO A 35 10.53 -9.40 1.82
C PRO A 35 10.13 -10.87 1.89
N VAL A 36 11.06 -11.77 1.50
CA VAL A 36 10.91 -13.20 1.74
C VAL A 36 11.11 -13.43 3.24
N LEU A 37 10.01 -13.61 3.95
CA LEU A 37 10.05 -13.90 5.38
C LEU A 37 10.51 -15.35 5.62
N PRO A 38 11.33 -15.60 6.66
CA PRO A 38 11.63 -16.96 7.08
C PRO A 38 10.34 -17.73 7.40
N LEU A 39 10.30 -19.04 7.09
CA LEU A 39 9.13 -19.91 7.36
C LEU A 39 8.68 -19.91 8.83
N LEU A 40 9.58 -19.58 9.76
CA LEU A 40 9.32 -19.48 11.19
C LEU A 40 9.31 -18.04 11.69
N TYR A 41 9.09 -17.07 10.79
CA TYR A 41 9.04 -15.67 11.15
C TYR A 41 7.99 -15.43 12.24
N LYS A 42 8.45 -14.90 13.36
CA LYS A 42 7.62 -14.35 14.41
C LYS A 42 7.98 -12.89 14.53
N GLN A 43 6.97 -12.04 14.38
CA GLN A 43 7.17 -10.62 14.49
C GLN A 43 7.77 -10.26 15.85
N SER A 44 8.86 -9.51 15.82
CA SER A 44 9.60 -9.00 16.95
C SER A 44 9.16 -7.57 17.28
N THR A 45 9.88 -6.91 18.19
CA THR A 45 9.59 -5.50 18.50
C THR A 45 9.97 -4.65 17.31
N LEU A 46 9.02 -3.88 16.77
CA LEU A 46 9.27 -2.96 15.67
C LEU A 46 10.21 -1.84 16.15
N GLU A 47 11.25 -1.59 15.37
CA GLU A 47 12.12 -0.43 15.56
C GLU A 47 11.53 0.77 14.83
N THR A 48 11.59 1.93 15.47
CA THR A 48 11.10 3.19 14.93
C THR A 48 12.24 4.05 14.42
N LEU A 49 12.17 4.48 13.18
CA LEU A 49 13.07 5.50 12.61
C LEU A 49 12.22 6.71 12.23
N LYS A 50 12.76 7.90 12.50
CA LYS A 50 12.10 9.18 12.18
C LYS A 50 12.99 10.00 11.29
N HIS A 51 12.40 10.55 10.25
CA HIS A 51 13.08 11.43 9.31
C HIS A 51 12.19 12.62 8.96
N ASN A 52 12.81 13.75 8.68
CA ASN A 52 12.12 14.94 8.22
C ASN A 52 12.77 15.37 6.91
N ILE A 53 11.93 15.52 5.89
CA ILE A 53 12.35 15.94 4.56
C ILE A 53 11.78 17.32 4.35
N ASP A 54 12.65 18.32 4.20
CA ASP A 54 12.23 19.64 3.75
C ASP A 54 12.12 19.64 2.23
N LEU A 55 10.99 20.12 1.74
CA LEU A 55 10.70 20.22 0.32
C LEU A 55 10.78 21.69 -0.11
N ALA A 56 11.45 21.93 -1.24
CA ALA A 56 11.54 23.25 -1.84
C ALA A 56 10.23 23.67 -2.55
N CYS A 57 9.28 22.75 -2.70
CA CYS A 57 7.95 23.04 -3.20
C CYS A 57 7.03 23.57 -2.09
N GLY A 58 6.10 24.45 -2.47
CA GLY A 58 5.06 24.93 -1.56
C GLY A 58 4.01 23.86 -1.25
N GLU A 59 2.82 24.29 -0.82
CA GLU A 59 1.73 23.36 -0.52
C GLU A 59 1.32 22.56 -1.76
N LEU A 60 1.49 21.24 -1.68
CA LEU A 60 0.93 20.29 -2.63
C LEU A 60 -0.46 19.88 -2.17
N ASP A 61 -1.38 19.65 -3.11
CA ASP A 61 -2.67 19.05 -2.78
C ASP A 61 -2.53 17.58 -2.34
N SER A 62 -3.63 17.00 -1.84
CA SER A 62 -3.64 15.63 -1.31
C SER A 62 -3.24 14.57 -2.31
N VAL A 63 -3.65 14.72 -3.56
CA VAL A 63 -3.38 13.73 -4.60
C VAL A 63 -1.93 13.83 -5.03
N SER A 64 -1.46 15.04 -5.33
CA SER A 64 -0.08 15.27 -5.74
C SER A 64 0.93 14.88 -4.66
N ALA A 65 0.68 15.24 -3.39
CA ALA A 65 1.57 14.84 -2.29
C ALA A 65 1.58 13.32 -2.10
N SER A 66 0.42 12.67 -2.23
CA SER A 66 0.30 11.22 -2.13
C SER A 66 1.01 10.50 -3.26
N ALA A 67 0.86 10.99 -4.49
CA ALA A 67 1.52 10.45 -5.67
C ALA A 67 3.03 10.61 -5.59
N ALA A 68 3.54 11.76 -5.15
CA ALA A 68 4.97 11.98 -4.99
C ALA A 68 5.58 10.96 -4.01
N LEU A 69 4.94 10.75 -2.87
CA LEU A 69 5.39 9.82 -1.85
C LEU A 69 5.23 8.35 -2.27
N ALA A 70 4.12 8.00 -2.93
CA ALA A 70 3.90 6.66 -3.46
C ALA A 70 4.91 6.30 -4.55
N LEU A 71 5.19 7.23 -5.48
CA LEU A 71 6.21 7.08 -6.51
C LEU A 71 7.60 6.95 -5.89
N ALA A 72 7.97 7.85 -4.97
CA ALA A 72 9.26 7.78 -4.27
C ALA A 72 9.43 6.44 -3.53
N TRP A 73 8.38 5.97 -2.85
CA TRP A 73 8.41 4.68 -2.16
C TRP A 73 8.55 3.51 -3.13
N GLY A 74 7.81 3.50 -4.23
CA GLY A 74 7.94 2.48 -5.27
C GLY A 74 9.35 2.43 -5.88
N LEU A 75 9.96 3.59 -6.13
CA LEU A 75 11.36 3.67 -6.60
C LEU A 75 12.36 3.12 -5.57
N VAL A 76 12.15 3.43 -4.28
CA VAL A 76 12.97 2.86 -3.19
C VAL A 76 12.83 1.35 -3.12
N LEU A 77 11.59 0.84 -3.22
CA LEU A 77 11.34 -0.60 -3.27
C LEU A 77 12.05 -1.23 -4.47
N SER A 78 11.92 -0.67 -5.67
CA SER A 78 12.53 -1.25 -6.88
C SER A 78 14.06 -1.31 -6.75
N GLN A 79 14.68 -0.25 -6.26
CA GLN A 79 16.11 -0.25 -6.01
C GLN A 79 16.53 -1.23 -4.89
N TYR A 80 15.69 -1.40 -3.86
CA TYR A 80 15.94 -2.32 -2.76
C TYR A 80 15.83 -3.79 -3.18
N THR A 81 14.83 -4.11 -3.98
CA THR A 81 14.53 -5.48 -4.40
C THR A 81 15.25 -5.90 -5.67
N GLY A 82 15.67 -4.94 -6.49
CA GLY A 82 16.09 -5.18 -7.88
C GLY A 82 14.95 -5.61 -8.79
N ILE A 83 13.70 -5.35 -8.41
CA ILE A 83 12.50 -5.69 -9.17
C ILE A 83 11.77 -4.42 -9.56
N ASP A 84 11.45 -4.29 -10.85
CA ASP A 84 10.78 -3.10 -11.39
C ASP A 84 9.25 -3.13 -11.16
N ASP A 85 8.65 -4.31 -11.03
CA ASP A 85 7.24 -4.48 -10.66
C ASP A 85 7.09 -4.59 -9.14
N VAL A 86 6.82 -3.46 -8.50
CA VAL A 86 6.75 -3.36 -7.03
C VAL A 86 5.32 -3.22 -6.54
N PHE A 87 5.06 -3.79 -5.37
CA PHE A 87 3.76 -3.72 -4.73
C PHE A 87 3.85 -3.31 -3.27
N PHE A 88 2.89 -2.51 -2.84
CA PHE A 88 2.69 -2.13 -1.45
C PHE A 88 1.23 -1.80 -1.17
N PHE A 89 0.83 -1.92 0.09
CA PHE A 89 -0.44 -1.36 0.51
C PHE A 89 -0.30 0.15 0.70
N PHE A 90 -1.25 0.89 0.17
CA PHE A 90 -1.35 2.33 0.34
C PHE A 90 -2.51 2.63 1.29
N GLY A 91 -2.20 3.07 2.50
CA GLY A 91 -3.20 3.46 3.48
C GLY A 91 -3.75 4.82 3.14
N LEU A 92 -4.99 4.86 2.66
CA LEU A 92 -5.72 6.09 2.46
C LEU A 92 -5.98 6.70 3.84
N GLY A 93 -5.43 7.90 4.05
CA GLY A 93 -5.43 8.57 5.34
C GLY A 93 -6.77 8.42 6.01
N LEU A 94 -6.80 7.70 7.14
CA LEU A 94 -7.99 7.39 7.92
C LEU A 94 -8.87 8.65 7.96
N LYS A 95 -9.93 8.66 7.15
CA LYS A 95 -10.94 9.71 7.20
C LYS A 95 -11.66 9.45 8.51
N LEU A 96 -11.14 10.03 9.57
CA LEU A 96 -11.56 9.81 10.95
C LEU A 96 -12.88 10.56 11.21
N GLU A 97 -13.85 10.34 10.33
CA GLU A 97 -15.23 10.82 10.44
C GLU A 97 -16.23 9.65 10.47
N SER A 98 -15.74 8.40 10.54
CA SER A 98 -16.62 7.28 10.89
C SER A 98 -16.75 7.22 12.41
N ILE A 99 -17.96 7.50 12.89
CA ILE A 99 -18.42 7.38 14.28
C ILE A 99 -18.47 5.89 14.72
N GLU A 100 -18.20 4.96 13.82
CA GLU A 100 -18.14 3.54 14.11
C GLU A 100 -16.80 3.17 14.75
N PRO A 101 -16.77 2.45 15.89
CA PRO A 101 -15.56 1.97 16.54
C PRO A 101 -14.84 0.84 15.75
N SER A 102 -15.21 0.63 14.48
CA SER A 102 -14.48 -0.28 13.62
C SER A 102 -13.16 0.38 13.21
N ASN A 103 -12.08 -0.02 13.89
CA ASN A 103 -10.70 0.37 13.64
C ASN A 103 -10.19 -0.20 12.29
N LYS A 104 -11.02 -0.15 11.24
CA LYS A 104 -10.85 -0.85 9.97
C LYS A 104 -9.87 -0.05 9.12
N LEU A 105 -8.70 -0.64 8.88
CA LEU A 105 -7.70 -0.07 8.00
C LEU A 105 -8.21 -0.18 6.55
N ILE A 106 -8.65 0.93 5.98
CA ILE A 106 -8.94 1.02 4.55
C ILE A 106 -7.60 1.07 3.81
N VAL A 107 -7.41 0.15 2.87
CA VAL A 107 -6.17 0.03 2.11
C VAL A 107 -6.47 0.05 0.62
N LEU A 108 -5.54 0.66 -0.11
CA LEU A 108 -5.48 0.64 -1.55
C LEU A 108 -4.27 -0.23 -1.98
N PRO A 109 -4.48 -1.38 -2.59
CA PRO A 109 -3.41 -2.13 -3.23
C PRO A 109 -2.73 -1.27 -4.30
N PHE A 110 -1.42 -1.08 -4.20
CA PHE A 110 -0.68 -0.20 -5.10
C PHE A 110 0.46 -0.96 -5.77
N ARG A 111 0.30 -1.21 -7.07
CA ARG A 111 1.32 -1.79 -7.94
C ARG A 111 1.96 -0.69 -8.78
N LEU A 112 3.28 -0.59 -8.79
CA LEU A 112 4.02 0.35 -9.63
C LEU A 112 4.98 -0.43 -10.54
N LEU A 113 4.93 -0.15 -11.85
CA LEU A 113 5.91 -0.64 -12.80
C LEU A 113 6.94 0.46 -13.00
N VAL A 114 8.15 0.26 -12.48
CA VAL A 114 9.25 1.22 -12.58
C VAL A 114 9.95 1.03 -13.92
N ASP A 115 9.79 1.98 -14.84
CA ASP A 115 10.55 2.01 -16.09
C ASP A 115 11.67 3.05 -16.02
N PRO A 116 12.96 2.65 -16.06
CA PRO A 116 14.09 3.57 -16.06
C PRO A 116 14.13 4.54 -17.25
N GLN A 117 13.36 4.27 -18.31
CA GLN A 117 13.26 5.14 -19.51
C GLN A 117 12.04 6.09 -19.45
N GLU A 118 11.13 5.91 -18.50
CA GLU A 118 9.97 6.79 -18.32
C GLU A 118 10.41 8.14 -17.74
N LEU A 119 9.79 9.22 -18.23
CA LEU A 119 10.01 10.55 -17.64
C LEU A 119 9.38 10.59 -16.25
N VAL A 120 10.10 11.16 -15.28
CA VAL A 120 9.60 11.29 -13.89
C VAL A 120 8.25 12.02 -13.82
N THR A 121 8.01 12.98 -14.73
CA THR A 121 6.73 13.68 -14.84
C THR A 121 5.59 12.77 -15.29
N ASP A 122 5.86 11.85 -16.21
CA ASP A 122 4.88 10.92 -16.73
C ASP A 122 4.56 9.86 -15.67
N ALA A 123 5.60 9.30 -15.03
CA ALA A 123 5.46 8.38 -13.90
C ALA A 123 4.63 9.02 -12.76
N PHE A 124 4.87 10.30 -12.47
CA PHE A 124 4.11 11.05 -11.47
C PHE A 124 2.63 11.21 -11.85
N CYS A 125 2.32 11.67 -13.07
CA CYS A 125 0.93 11.81 -13.54
C CYS A 125 0.21 10.46 -13.61
N ASN A 126 0.91 9.38 -13.99
CA ASN A 126 0.39 8.02 -13.98
C ASN A 126 0.06 7.58 -12.54
N THR A 127 0.91 7.91 -11.59
CA THR A 127 0.71 7.63 -10.17
C THR A 127 -0.50 8.40 -9.60
N GLU A 128 -0.67 9.68 -9.93
CA GLU A 128 -1.84 10.49 -9.54
C GLU A 128 -3.15 9.88 -10.07
N THR A 129 -3.14 9.50 -11.35
CA THR A 129 -4.27 8.84 -12.00
C THR A 129 -4.62 7.54 -11.28
N LYS A 130 -3.61 6.70 -11.00
CA LYS A 130 -3.78 5.42 -10.32
C LYS A 130 -4.36 5.56 -8.91
N ILE A 131 -3.90 6.54 -8.14
CA ILE A 131 -4.47 6.85 -6.81
C ILE A 131 -5.94 7.23 -6.96
N THR A 132 -6.24 8.12 -7.91
CA THR A 132 -7.61 8.61 -8.15
C THR A 132 -8.57 7.49 -8.55
N ASP A 133 -8.17 6.64 -9.50
CA ASP A 133 -8.98 5.53 -9.98
C ASP A 133 -9.15 4.47 -8.87
N GLY A 134 -8.06 4.15 -8.18
CA GLY A 134 -8.03 3.19 -7.08
C GLY A 134 -8.92 3.58 -5.90
N SER A 135 -9.00 4.87 -5.57
CA SER A 135 -9.89 5.41 -4.52
C SER A 135 -11.39 5.15 -4.80
N THR A 136 -11.77 4.74 -6.01
CA THR A 136 -13.16 4.33 -6.29
C THR A 136 -13.47 2.92 -5.78
N PHE A 137 -12.44 2.06 -5.66
CA PHE A 137 -12.56 0.64 -5.36
C PHE A 137 -11.75 0.25 -4.12
N GLU A 138 -11.69 1.14 -3.14
CA GLU A 138 -10.99 0.93 -1.86
C GLU A 138 -11.41 -0.39 -1.22
N VAL A 139 -10.43 -1.10 -0.65
CA VAL A 139 -10.68 -2.38 0.01
C VAL A 139 -10.52 -2.20 1.49
N SER A 140 -11.42 -2.80 2.26
CA SER A 140 -11.42 -2.61 3.69
C SER A 140 -10.45 -3.51 4.46
N SER A 141 -9.79 -4.45 3.76
CA SER A 141 -8.75 -5.31 4.32
C SER A 141 -7.99 -6.06 3.23
N SER A 142 -6.75 -6.46 3.50
CA SER A 142 -6.02 -7.39 2.63
C SER A 142 -6.73 -8.75 2.46
N GLN A 143 -7.52 -9.17 3.46
CA GLN A 143 -8.31 -10.40 3.40
C GLN A 143 -9.40 -10.31 2.34
N GLU A 144 -10.13 -9.20 2.28
CA GLU A 144 -11.15 -8.94 1.27
C GLU A 144 -10.54 -8.98 -0.13
N LEU A 145 -9.38 -8.34 -0.33
CA LEU A 145 -8.66 -8.40 -1.60
C LEU A 145 -8.21 -9.85 -1.94
N SER A 146 -7.74 -10.60 -0.95
CA SER A 146 -7.27 -11.99 -1.16
C SER A 146 -8.38 -12.94 -1.60
N ASN A 147 -9.64 -12.61 -1.32
CA ASN A 147 -10.78 -13.43 -1.72
C ASN A 147 -10.95 -13.47 -3.26
N PHE A 148 -10.38 -12.51 -3.99
CA PHE A 148 -10.37 -12.54 -5.47
C PHE A 148 -9.46 -13.64 -6.04
N GLY A 149 -8.59 -14.24 -5.21
CA GLY A 149 -7.78 -15.40 -5.58
C GLY A 149 -6.63 -15.10 -6.55
N GLY A 150 -5.94 -16.15 -6.99
CA GLY A 150 -4.89 -16.06 -8.00
C GLY A 150 -3.74 -15.13 -7.62
N GLU A 151 -3.33 -14.30 -8.59
CA GLU A 151 -2.26 -13.30 -8.47
C GLU A 151 -2.54 -12.28 -7.36
N ILE A 152 -3.81 -11.92 -7.17
CA ILE A 152 -4.24 -10.96 -6.14
C ILE A 152 -3.99 -11.52 -4.74
N ALA A 153 -4.36 -12.80 -4.52
CA ALA A 153 -4.12 -13.46 -3.24
C ALA A 153 -2.62 -13.63 -2.94
N ALA A 154 -1.79 -13.84 -3.97
CA ALA A 154 -0.34 -13.86 -3.82
C ALA A 154 0.20 -12.46 -3.46
N ALA A 155 -0.28 -11.40 -4.11
CA ALA A 155 0.11 -10.04 -3.81
C ALA A 155 -0.27 -9.61 -2.39
N CYS A 156 -1.41 -10.09 -1.86
CA CYS A 156 -1.81 -9.83 -0.46
C CYS A 156 -0.82 -10.37 0.59
N GLN A 157 0.11 -11.25 0.21
CA GLN A 157 1.18 -11.69 1.09
C GLN A 157 2.30 -10.67 1.21
N TYR A 158 2.32 -9.61 0.41
CA TYR A 158 3.23 -8.49 0.61
C TYR A 158 2.91 -7.80 1.92
N MET A 159 3.96 -7.61 2.71
CA MET A 159 3.82 -7.12 4.08
C MET A 159 4.46 -5.73 4.25
N ASN A 160 4.24 -4.81 3.30
CA ASN A 160 4.64 -3.42 3.48
C ASN A 160 3.49 -2.45 3.18
N ILE A 161 3.38 -1.39 3.99
CA ILE A 161 2.33 -0.38 3.88
C ILE A 161 2.90 1.03 3.96
N LEU A 162 2.41 1.91 3.08
CA LEU A 162 2.66 3.35 3.07
C LEU A 162 1.39 4.08 3.47
N ASN A 163 1.40 4.77 4.61
CA ASN A 163 0.31 5.61 5.09
C ASN A 163 0.66 7.08 4.86
N ILE A 164 -0.27 7.84 4.28
CA ILE A 164 -0.07 9.28 4.05
C ILE A 164 -1.19 10.07 4.74
N ARG A 165 -0.82 11.09 5.50
CA ARG A 165 -1.75 12.01 6.18
C ARG A 165 -1.42 13.45 5.82
N GLN A 166 -2.46 14.26 5.71
CA GLN A 166 -2.33 15.69 5.52
C GLN A 166 -2.73 16.44 6.78
N GLY A 167 -1.83 17.32 7.26
CA GLY A 167 -2.16 18.43 8.17
C GLY A 167 -2.94 18.10 9.45
N GLN A 168 -2.97 16.84 9.91
CA GLN A 168 -3.71 16.48 11.11
C GLN A 168 -2.87 16.79 12.35
N GLN A 169 -3.33 17.74 13.16
CA GLN A 169 -2.72 18.04 14.45
C GLN A 169 -2.37 16.75 15.20
N LYS A 170 -1.08 16.64 15.54
CA LYS A 170 -0.46 15.65 16.42
C LYS A 170 -1.40 15.31 17.59
N ARG A 171 -2.21 14.26 17.46
CA ARG A 171 -2.95 13.74 18.62
C ARG A 171 -1.92 13.15 19.59
N PRO A 172 -1.96 13.50 20.89
CA PRO A 172 -1.09 12.88 21.87
C PRO A 172 -1.49 11.41 22.02
N GLY A 173 -0.70 10.53 21.40
CA GLY A 173 -1.01 9.12 21.23
C GLY A 173 -0.53 8.70 19.84
N GLY A 174 0.66 8.11 19.80
CA GLY A 174 1.40 7.79 18.57
C GLY A 174 0.58 7.02 17.54
N LEU A 175 1.15 7.02 16.35
CA LEU A 175 0.70 6.45 15.08
C LEU A 175 0.47 4.94 15.14
N GLN A 176 -0.51 4.51 15.92
CA GLN A 176 -0.74 3.09 16.18
C GLN A 176 -2.23 2.80 16.11
N SER A 177 -2.75 2.64 14.89
CA SER A 177 -3.84 1.69 14.73
C SER A 177 -3.25 0.30 15.03
N THR A 178 -3.97 -0.52 15.79
CA THR A 178 -3.49 -1.86 16.19
C THR A 178 -3.24 -2.79 15.01
N ASP A 179 -3.76 -2.44 13.83
CA ASP A 179 -3.68 -3.21 12.59
C ASP A 179 -2.37 -2.98 11.80
N THR A 180 -1.73 -1.80 11.89
CA THR A 180 -0.45 -1.55 11.20
C THR A 180 0.69 -2.37 11.79
N ARG A 181 0.57 -2.78 13.06
CA ARG A 181 1.50 -3.71 13.71
C ARG A 181 1.45 -5.12 13.13
N LYS A 182 0.65 -5.43 12.10
CA LYS A 182 0.74 -6.71 11.39
C LYS A 182 1.77 -6.69 10.27
N PHE A 183 2.22 -5.51 9.85
CA PHE A 183 3.20 -5.35 8.79
C PHE A 183 4.62 -5.25 9.40
N PRO A 184 5.60 -6.04 8.93
CA PRO A 184 7.02 -5.90 9.24
C PRO A 184 7.62 -4.59 8.73
N LEU A 185 6.94 -3.90 7.79
CA LEU A 185 7.34 -2.58 7.32
C LEU A 185 6.15 -1.65 7.19
N VAL A 186 6.16 -0.58 7.97
CA VAL A 186 5.17 0.50 7.90
C VAL A 186 5.92 1.79 7.67
N LEU A 187 5.62 2.49 6.58
CA LEU A 187 6.02 3.88 6.41
C LEU A 187 4.80 4.75 6.69
N ASN A 188 4.96 5.73 7.56
CA ASN A 188 3.95 6.74 7.78
C ASN A 188 4.52 8.10 7.43
N CYS A 189 3.79 8.84 6.60
CA CYS A 189 4.17 10.16 6.14
C CYS A 189 3.10 11.17 6.56
N GLU A 190 3.53 12.24 7.21
CA GLU A 190 2.70 13.40 7.52
C GLU A 190 3.20 14.59 6.69
N THR A 191 2.36 15.05 5.77
CA THR A 191 2.68 16.16 4.87
C THR A 191 2.48 17.50 5.60
N ARG A 192 3.49 18.35 5.47
CA ARG A 192 3.57 19.73 5.99
C ARG A 192 3.62 20.70 4.80
N THR A 193 3.37 21.98 5.06
CA THR A 193 3.40 23.05 4.04
C THR A 193 4.70 23.10 3.21
N ASN A 194 5.83 22.67 3.77
CA ASN A 194 7.16 22.71 3.13
C ASN A 194 7.97 21.45 3.38
N GLY A 195 7.33 20.31 3.59
CA GLY A 195 8.07 19.09 3.92
C GLY A 195 7.20 17.91 4.29
N VAL A 196 7.86 16.82 4.65
CA VAL A 196 7.22 15.57 5.08
C VAL A 196 7.92 15.06 6.33
N ASP A 197 7.14 14.78 7.36
CA ASP A 197 7.60 14.03 8.52
C ASP A 197 7.34 12.54 8.26
N MET A 198 8.40 11.74 8.22
CA MET A 198 8.35 10.31 7.98
C MET A 198 8.67 9.54 9.26
N GLU A 199 7.84 8.56 9.60
CA GLU A 199 8.09 7.57 10.64
C GLU A 199 8.00 6.18 10.03
N SER A 200 9.11 5.43 10.05
CA SER A 200 9.11 4.03 9.63
C SER A 200 9.12 3.10 10.84
N LEU A 201 8.29 2.07 10.83
CA LEU A 201 8.31 0.94 11.75
C LEU A 201 8.81 -0.27 10.97
N ALA A 202 9.95 -0.83 11.39
CA ALA A 202 10.56 -1.98 10.72
C ALA A 202 10.80 -3.11 11.72
N ASP A 203 10.50 -4.34 11.32
CA ASP A 203 10.91 -5.52 12.06
C ASP A 203 12.36 -5.90 11.67
N PRO A 204 13.34 -5.78 12.57
CA PRO A 204 14.74 -6.14 12.27
C PRO A 204 14.93 -7.60 11.86
N SER A 205 13.99 -8.47 12.24
CA SER A 205 14.01 -9.91 11.92
C SER A 205 13.49 -10.20 10.51
N ALA A 206 12.75 -9.25 9.91
CA ALA A 206 12.26 -9.34 8.54
C ALA A 206 13.10 -8.52 7.55
N ILE A 207 13.64 -7.38 8.01
CA ILE A 207 14.29 -6.38 7.17
C ILE A 207 15.60 -5.95 7.83
N CYS A 208 16.69 -5.99 7.07
CA CYS A 208 17.98 -5.53 7.56
C CYS A 208 17.97 -4.00 7.73
N ILE A 209 17.84 -3.54 8.97
CA ILE A 209 17.72 -2.12 9.33
C ILE A 209 18.91 -1.28 8.84
N GLU A 210 20.11 -1.86 8.77
CA GLU A 210 21.30 -1.15 8.29
C GLU A 210 21.19 -0.81 6.78
N LEU A 211 20.60 -1.72 5.99
CA LEU A 211 20.29 -1.46 4.58
C LEU A 211 19.14 -0.45 4.44
N THR A 212 18.15 -0.46 5.33
CA THR A 212 17.08 0.53 5.38
C THR A 212 17.59 1.91 5.74
N ARG A 213 18.49 2.04 6.74
CA ARG A 213 19.12 3.30 7.14
C ARG A 213 19.98 3.89 6.03
N MET A 214 20.80 3.08 5.36
CA MET A 214 21.69 3.57 4.30
C MET A 214 20.97 4.10 3.06
N ARG A 215 19.71 3.75 2.83
CA ARG A 215 18.95 4.11 1.60
C ARG A 215 17.78 5.06 1.83
N LEU A 216 17.42 5.34 3.08
CA LEU A 216 16.48 6.39 3.46
C LEU A 216 17.18 7.75 3.74
N HIS A 217 18.51 7.79 3.65
CA HIS A 217 19.35 8.99 3.67
C HIS A 217 19.84 9.32 2.27
#